data_AF-A0A8J3SVA1-F1
#
_entry.id   AF-A0A8J3SVA1-F1
#
_cell.length_a   1.000
_cell.length_b   1.000
_cell.length_c   1.000
_cell.angle_alpha   90.00
_cell.angle_beta   90.00
_cell.angle_gamma   90.00
#
_symmetry.space_group_name_H-M   'P 1'
#
loop_
_entity.id
_entity.type
_entity.pdbx_description
1 polymer ?
#
loop_
_entity_poly.entity_id
_entity_poly.type
_entity_poly.pdbx_seq_one_letter_code
_entity_poly.pdbx_strand_id
1 'polypeptide(L)'
;MRTWRKLSKLAAVTTLAGGLAFTGASAAVADGGPAHEKSAALACGGNVFLDGIRALATSENGRDEVYLEADGAKIWPAGGSYVSMTAGQRVEVDKCVRPQAALRLIEVDDLDPNDVIGRVILQGDVTRDYEFCCGDGGRYRIGAVR
;
A
#
# COMPACT_ATOMS: atom_id res chain seq x y z
N MET A 1 51.63 52.18 -3.26
CA MET A 1 52.60 51.58 -2.31
C MET A 1 52.27 50.11 -2.12
N ARG A 2 53.30 49.26 -2.06
CA ARG A 2 53.35 47.85 -1.61
C ARG A 2 52.55 46.77 -2.37
N THR A 3 53.27 46.21 -3.33
CA THR A 3 53.35 44.78 -3.71
C THR A 3 53.46 43.80 -2.53
N TRP A 4 53.01 42.53 -2.69
CA TRP A 4 53.71 41.23 -2.43
C TRP A 4 52.70 40.06 -2.45
N ARG A 5 52.85 39.06 -3.36
CA ARG A 5 53.52 37.73 -3.15
C ARG A 5 52.81 36.90 -2.05
N LYS A 6 52.50 35.59 -2.16
CA LYS A 6 52.98 34.47 -2.99
C LYS A 6 52.18 33.20 -2.60
N LEU A 7 52.02 32.29 -3.57
CA LEU A 7 52.19 30.82 -3.52
C LEU A 7 51.40 29.93 -2.52
N SER A 8 50.59 29.07 -3.14
CA SER A 8 50.65 27.59 -3.10
C SER A 8 50.22 26.81 -1.86
N LYS A 9 49.26 25.90 -2.08
CA LYS A 9 49.48 24.45 -1.87
C LYS A 9 48.47 23.61 -2.65
N LEU A 10 49.01 22.71 -3.48
CA LEU A 10 48.30 21.55 -4.02
C LEU A 10 47.95 20.58 -2.88
N ALA A 11 46.81 19.92 -3.00
CA ALA A 11 46.67 18.50 -2.71
C ALA A 11 45.68 17.89 -3.72
N ALA A 12 46.18 16.93 -4.49
CA ALA A 12 45.47 16.11 -5.45
C ALA A 12 44.78 14.92 -4.76
N VAL A 13 44.22 14.00 -5.57
CA VAL A 13 43.73 12.62 -5.28
C VAL A 13 42.18 12.56 -5.29
N THR A 14 41.47 11.73 -6.07
CA THR A 14 41.78 10.76 -7.14
C THR A 14 40.48 10.46 -7.91
N THR A 15 40.62 10.14 -9.19
CA THR A 15 39.65 9.51 -10.10
C THR A 15 39.07 8.19 -9.58
N LEU A 16 37.82 7.90 -9.97
CA LEU A 16 37.45 6.59 -10.52
C LEU A 16 36.37 6.79 -11.59
N ALA A 17 36.80 6.59 -12.84
CA ALA A 17 35.92 6.32 -13.97
C ALA A 17 35.35 4.90 -13.81
N GLY A 18 34.13 4.69 -14.28
CA GLY A 18 33.54 3.36 -14.31
C GLY A 18 32.09 3.45 -14.76
N GLY A 19 31.88 3.69 -16.05
CA GLY A 19 30.57 3.47 -16.66
C GLY A 19 30.19 2.00 -16.56
N LEU A 20 28.89 1.73 -16.48
CA LEU A 20 28.22 0.47 -16.82
C LEU A 20 26.72 0.81 -16.87
N ALA A 21 26.20 1.04 -18.07
CA ALA A 21 25.39 0.08 -18.82
C ALA A 21 23.92 0.11 -18.38
N PHE A 22 23.11 0.82 -19.16
CA PHE A 22 21.65 0.70 -19.16
C PHE A 22 21.31 -0.63 -19.84
N THR A 23 21.41 -1.74 -19.09
CA THR A 23 20.87 -3.01 -19.52
C THR A 23 19.43 -3.08 -19.08
N GLY A 24 18.51 -3.03 -20.04
CA GLY A 24 17.12 -3.36 -19.81
C GLY A 24 17.01 -4.71 -19.12
N ALA A 25 16.40 -4.71 -17.95
CA ALA A 25 15.80 -5.88 -17.37
C ALA A 25 14.32 -5.55 -17.19
N SER A 26 13.50 -6.00 -18.14
CA SER A 26 12.15 -6.41 -17.81
C SER A 26 12.30 -7.55 -16.79
N ALA A 27 12.37 -7.20 -15.52
CA ALA A 27 12.16 -8.17 -14.47
C ALA A 27 10.67 -8.49 -14.48
N ALA A 28 10.30 -9.49 -15.29
CA ALA A 28 9.18 -10.33 -14.93
C ALA A 28 9.40 -10.70 -13.46
N VAL A 29 8.49 -10.27 -12.60
CA VAL A 29 8.47 -10.67 -11.20
C VAL A 29 8.31 -12.18 -11.23
N ALA A 30 9.44 -12.87 -11.10
CA ALA A 30 9.47 -14.30 -10.90
C ALA A 30 8.59 -14.61 -9.68
N ASP A 31 7.83 -15.71 -9.76
CA ASP A 31 7.08 -16.36 -8.69
C ASP A 31 7.98 -16.72 -7.49
N GLY A 32 8.55 -15.72 -6.84
CA GLY A 32 9.10 -15.79 -5.51
C GLY A 32 7.95 -15.51 -4.56
N GLY A 33 7.26 -16.57 -4.14
CA GLY A 33 6.26 -16.49 -3.08
C GLY A 33 6.81 -15.71 -1.88
N PRO A 34 6.00 -14.89 -1.20
CA PRO A 34 6.54 -13.79 -0.45
C PRO A 34 7.15 -14.34 0.84
N ALA A 35 8.47 -14.26 0.96
CA ALA A 35 9.17 -14.47 2.23
C ALA A 35 8.77 -13.43 3.30
N HIS A 36 7.98 -12.41 2.93
CA HIS A 36 7.38 -11.43 3.83
C HIS A 36 6.16 -11.98 4.60
N GLU A 37 5.48 -13.00 4.07
CA GLU A 37 4.19 -13.46 4.63
C GLU A 37 4.32 -14.13 6.00
N LYS A 38 5.37 -14.91 6.25
CA LYS A 38 5.46 -15.69 7.49
C LYS A 38 5.97 -14.91 8.70
N SER A 39 6.94 -14.02 8.51
CA SER A 39 7.57 -13.32 9.64
C SER A 39 6.65 -12.29 10.30
N ALA A 40 5.84 -11.57 9.52
CA ALA A 40 4.88 -10.61 10.05
C ALA A 40 3.62 -11.30 10.63
N ALA A 41 3.15 -12.38 10.00
CA ALA A 41 2.04 -13.17 10.52
C ALA A 41 2.32 -13.79 11.90
N LEU A 42 3.53 -14.33 12.11
CA LEU A 42 3.98 -14.85 13.40
C LEU A 42 3.99 -13.81 14.53
N ALA A 43 4.01 -12.51 14.21
CA ALA A 43 3.99 -11.42 15.19
C ALA A 43 2.58 -10.98 15.60
N CYS A 44 1.52 -11.41 14.90
CA CYS A 44 0.15 -10.98 15.18
C CYS A 44 -0.55 -11.76 16.30
N GLY A 45 0.07 -12.83 16.84
CA GLY A 45 -0.51 -13.63 17.91
C GLY A 45 -1.84 -14.26 17.50
N GLY A 46 -2.92 -14.00 18.26
CA GLY A 46 -4.27 -14.47 17.93
C GLY A 46 -5.00 -13.67 16.83
N ASN A 47 -4.36 -12.64 16.28
CA ASN A 47 -4.90 -11.76 15.25
C ASN A 47 -4.52 -12.22 13.84
N VAL A 48 -4.98 -11.50 12.83
CA VAL A 48 -4.74 -11.76 11.41
C VAL A 48 -3.86 -10.65 10.86
N PHE A 49 -2.79 -11.02 10.16
CA PHE A 49 -1.96 -10.05 9.45
C PHE A 49 -2.59 -9.74 8.10
N LEU A 50 -2.95 -8.48 7.86
CA LEU A 50 -3.34 -7.99 6.55
C LEU A 50 -2.10 -7.45 5.85
N ASP A 51 -1.68 -8.14 4.79
CA ASP A 51 -0.55 -7.74 3.93
C ASP A 51 -0.95 -6.58 3.02
N GLY A 52 -2.12 -6.65 2.39
CA GLY A 52 -2.56 -5.60 1.50
C GLY A 52 -3.98 -5.74 0.97
N ILE A 53 -4.43 -4.68 0.33
CA ILE A 53 -5.71 -4.60 -0.36
C ILE A 53 -5.42 -4.33 -1.84
N ARG A 54 -6.08 -5.06 -2.73
CA ARG A 54 -6.03 -4.84 -4.19
C ARG A 54 -7.42 -4.58 -4.72
N ALA A 55 -7.60 -3.45 -5.39
CA ALA A 55 -8.81 -3.16 -6.15
C ALA A 55 -8.82 -4.01 -7.42
N LEU A 56 -9.83 -4.87 -7.57
CA LEU A 56 -10.10 -5.66 -8.77
C LEU A 56 -11.10 -4.94 -9.68
N ALA A 57 -12.01 -4.18 -9.09
CA ALA A 57 -12.93 -3.25 -9.72
C ALA A 57 -13.25 -2.13 -8.73
N THR A 58 -13.55 -0.96 -9.27
CA THR A 58 -13.94 0.26 -8.54
C THR A 58 -15.27 0.74 -9.09
N SER A 59 -16.03 1.51 -8.30
CA SER A 59 -17.33 2.08 -8.68
C SER A 59 -17.20 3.22 -9.70
N GLU A 60 -18.29 3.96 -9.84
CA GLU A 60 -18.48 5.07 -10.76
C GLU A 60 -17.28 6.04 -10.63
N ASN A 61 -16.80 6.61 -11.75
CA ASN A 61 -15.58 7.44 -11.80
C ASN A 61 -14.22 6.71 -11.66
N GLY A 62 -14.21 5.37 -11.53
CA GLY A 62 -12.99 4.56 -11.64
C GLY A 62 -12.04 4.67 -10.45
N ARG A 63 -12.55 5.11 -9.29
CA ARG A 63 -11.79 5.29 -8.06
C ARG A 63 -12.70 5.10 -6.86
N ASP A 64 -12.26 4.31 -5.88
CA ASP A 64 -12.93 4.24 -4.57
C ASP A 64 -11.99 4.67 -3.46
N GLU A 65 -12.57 5.17 -2.38
CA GLU A 65 -11.86 5.48 -1.16
C GLU A 65 -12.06 4.36 -0.14
N VAL A 66 -10.96 3.78 0.32
CA VAL A 66 -11.00 2.65 1.25
C VAL A 66 -10.40 2.97 2.60
N TYR A 67 -10.97 2.37 3.63
CA TYR A 67 -10.38 2.33 4.96
C TYR A 67 -10.82 1.07 5.73
N LEU A 68 -10.06 0.74 6.77
CA LEU A 68 -10.34 -0.39 7.66
C LEU A 68 -10.85 0.11 9.01
N GLU A 69 -11.89 -0.55 9.51
CA GLU A 69 -12.48 -0.32 10.83
C GLU A 69 -12.34 -1.55 11.71
N ALA A 70 -12.12 -1.33 13.00
CA ALA A 70 -12.30 -2.33 14.05
C ALA A 70 -13.03 -1.69 15.23
N ASP A 71 -14.04 -2.38 15.78
CA ASP A 71 -14.89 -1.90 16.88
C ASP A 71 -15.50 -0.50 16.64
N GLY A 72 -15.84 -0.18 15.39
CA GLY A 72 -16.39 1.12 15.01
C GLY A 72 -15.37 2.26 14.92
N ALA A 73 -14.07 1.97 15.10
CA ALA A 73 -12.99 2.93 14.95
C ALA A 73 -12.16 2.63 13.70
N LYS A 74 -11.82 3.66 12.91
CA LYS A 74 -10.88 3.51 11.79
C LYS A 74 -9.50 3.17 12.33
N ILE A 75 -8.93 2.09 11.82
CA ILE A 75 -7.60 1.61 12.17
C ILE A 75 -6.59 1.83 11.05
N TRP A 76 -7.00 2.02 9.81
CA TRP A 76 -6.11 2.27 8.68
C TRP A 76 -6.86 2.99 7.54
N PRO A 77 -6.22 3.93 6.81
CA PRO A 77 -4.87 4.46 7.04
C PRO A 77 -4.78 5.36 8.29
N ALA A 78 -3.57 5.63 8.76
CA ALA A 78 -3.34 6.58 9.86
C ALA A 78 -3.70 8.01 9.42
N GLY A 79 -4.13 8.87 10.36
CA GLY A 79 -4.30 10.31 10.08
C GLY A 79 -5.65 10.74 9.52
N GLY A 80 -6.64 9.84 9.45
CA GLY A 80 -8.04 10.27 9.32
C GLY A 80 -8.61 10.42 7.91
N SER A 81 -7.84 10.24 6.84
CA SER A 81 -8.35 10.31 5.46
C SER A 81 -8.91 8.95 5.01
N TYR A 82 -8.38 8.40 3.93
CA TYR A 82 -8.72 7.14 3.30
C TYR A 82 -7.59 6.88 2.29
N VAL A 83 -7.60 5.73 1.64
CA VAL A 83 -6.74 5.50 0.49
C VAL A 83 -7.61 5.49 -0.76
N SER A 84 -7.36 6.40 -1.69
CA SER A 84 -7.99 6.34 -3.01
C SER A 84 -7.30 5.25 -3.84
N MET A 85 -8.11 4.34 -4.38
CA MET A 85 -7.66 3.19 -5.16
C MET A 85 -8.32 3.18 -6.53
N THR A 86 -7.55 2.88 -7.56
CA THR A 86 -8.03 2.63 -8.93
C THR A 86 -7.99 1.13 -9.23
N ALA A 87 -8.81 0.67 -10.19
CA ALA A 87 -8.82 -0.75 -10.57
C ALA A 87 -7.42 -1.27 -10.94
N GLY A 88 -7.03 -2.41 -10.36
CA GLY A 88 -5.71 -3.03 -10.52
C GLY A 88 -4.68 -2.61 -9.47
N GLN A 89 -4.89 -1.48 -8.77
CA GLN A 89 -3.97 -0.98 -7.75
C GLN A 89 -3.95 -1.90 -6.52
N ARG A 90 -2.74 -2.17 -6.00
CA ARG A 90 -2.53 -2.79 -4.69
C ARG A 90 -1.91 -1.76 -3.75
N VAL A 91 -2.36 -1.77 -2.51
CA VAL A 91 -1.79 -0.97 -1.42
C VAL A 91 -1.46 -1.89 -0.25
N GLU A 92 -0.31 -1.63 0.37
CA GLU A 92 0.17 -2.33 1.56
C GLU A 92 -0.58 -1.82 2.79
N VAL A 93 -1.05 -2.75 3.61
CA VAL A 93 -1.75 -2.45 4.86
C VAL A 93 -0.83 -2.69 6.05
N ASP A 94 -0.08 -3.79 6.03
CA ASP A 94 0.88 -4.23 7.05
C ASP A 94 0.37 -4.07 8.48
N LYS A 95 -0.81 -4.65 8.74
CA LYS A 95 -1.50 -4.45 10.02
C LYS A 95 -2.05 -5.75 10.60
N CYS A 96 -1.74 -5.98 11.87
CA CYS A 96 -2.46 -6.96 12.67
C CYS A 96 -3.86 -6.44 12.99
N VAL A 97 -4.88 -7.15 12.55
CA VAL A 97 -6.29 -6.85 12.83
C VAL A 97 -6.92 -8.02 13.59
N ARG A 98 -7.83 -7.72 14.52
CA ARG A 98 -8.60 -8.78 15.16
C ARG A 98 -9.43 -9.53 14.11
N PRO A 99 -9.72 -10.83 14.32
CA PRO A 99 -10.75 -11.50 13.55
C PRO A 99 -12.03 -10.66 13.58
N GLN A 100 -12.73 -10.54 12.45
CA GLN A 100 -13.95 -9.73 12.27
C GLN A 100 -13.76 -8.21 12.12
N ALA A 101 -12.54 -7.71 11.91
CA ALA A 101 -12.37 -6.35 11.39
C ALA A 101 -13.20 -6.14 10.10
N ALA A 102 -13.57 -4.90 9.82
CA ALA A 102 -14.40 -4.57 8.66
C ALA A 102 -13.62 -3.73 7.66
N LEU A 103 -13.66 -4.13 6.39
CA LEU A 103 -13.30 -3.24 5.29
C LEU A 103 -14.52 -2.41 4.92
N ARG A 104 -14.32 -1.10 4.80
CA ARG A 104 -15.33 -0.16 4.31
C ARG A 104 -14.84 0.54 3.06
N LEU A 105 -15.73 0.61 2.09
CA LEU A 105 -15.58 1.41 0.88
C LEU A 105 -16.52 2.59 1.02
N ILE A 106 -15.99 3.75 0.70
CA ILE A 106 -16.73 4.99 0.59
C ILE A 106 -16.47 5.58 -0.79
N GLU A 107 -17.49 6.21 -1.32
CA GLU A 107 -17.41 7.10 -2.47
C GLU A 107 -17.24 8.50 -1.87
N VAL A 108 -16.12 9.15 -2.16
CA VAL A 108 -15.98 10.58 -1.86
C VAL A 108 -16.14 11.32 -3.18
N ASP A 109 -17.37 11.74 -3.44
CA ASP A 109 -17.68 12.67 -4.51
C ASP A 109 -18.05 14.06 -3.94
N ASP A 110 -18.29 15.01 -4.84
CA ASP A 110 -18.64 16.39 -4.48
C ASP A 110 -20.10 16.53 -3.99
N LEU A 111 -20.91 15.46 -4.04
CA LEU A 111 -22.34 15.47 -3.74
C LEU A 111 -22.62 14.98 -2.31
N ASP A 112 -21.96 13.92 -1.86
CA ASP A 112 -21.97 13.48 -0.46
C ASP A 112 -20.56 13.02 -0.02
N PRO A 113 -19.91 13.74 0.92
CA PRO A 113 -18.57 13.39 1.38
C PRO A 113 -18.50 12.08 2.20
N ASN A 114 -19.61 11.38 2.45
CA ASN A 114 -19.63 10.12 3.20
C ASN A 114 -20.58 9.05 2.60
N ASP A 115 -20.65 8.93 1.28
CA ASP A 115 -21.44 7.85 0.68
C ASP A 115 -20.76 6.50 0.87
N VAL A 116 -21.37 5.63 1.67
CA VAL A 116 -20.83 4.30 1.96
C VAL A 116 -21.26 3.35 0.85
N ILE A 117 -20.33 2.98 -0.03
CA ILE A 117 -20.52 1.96 -1.07
C ILE A 117 -20.80 0.60 -0.41
N GLY A 118 -20.07 0.27 0.65
CA GLY A 118 -20.42 -0.89 1.46
C GLY A 118 -19.39 -1.31 2.51
N ARG A 119 -19.69 -2.44 3.14
CA ARG A 119 -18.93 -2.97 4.27
C ARG A 119 -18.90 -4.50 4.25
N VAL A 120 -17.72 -5.09 4.43
CA VAL A 120 -17.54 -6.54 4.57
C VAL A 120 -16.79 -6.88 5.84
N ILE A 121 -17.19 -7.97 6.48
CA ILE A 121 -16.45 -8.55 7.61
C ILE A 121 -15.33 -9.42 7.06
N LEU A 122 -14.11 -9.16 7.49
CA LEU A 122 -12.94 -9.92 7.09
C LEU A 122 -13.01 -11.32 7.70
N GLN A 123 -13.13 -12.32 6.83
CA GLN A 123 -13.00 -13.73 7.20
C GLN A 123 -11.51 -14.04 7.24
N GLY A 124 -10.94 -13.74 8.41
CA GLY A 124 -9.52 -13.54 8.60
C GLY A 124 -8.76 -14.84 8.86
N ASP A 125 -8.04 -15.24 7.81
CA ASP A 125 -6.81 -16.05 7.75
C ASP A 125 -6.48 -16.47 6.32
N VAL A 126 -7.37 -16.19 5.36
CA VAL A 126 -7.17 -16.45 3.94
C VAL A 126 -7.27 -15.20 3.09
N THR A 127 -6.41 -15.13 2.07
CA THR A 127 -6.56 -14.17 0.99
C THR A 127 -7.87 -14.40 0.26
N ARG A 128 -8.72 -13.37 0.15
CA ARG A 128 -10.08 -13.50 -0.40
C ARG A 128 -10.53 -12.28 -1.17
N ASP A 129 -11.37 -12.53 -2.16
CA ASP A 129 -12.08 -11.50 -2.92
C ASP A 129 -13.42 -11.18 -2.26
N TYR A 130 -13.69 -9.89 -2.08
CA TYR A 130 -14.90 -9.33 -1.54
C TYR A 130 -15.58 -8.47 -2.59
N GLU A 131 -16.89 -8.61 -2.71
CA GLU A 131 -17.72 -7.87 -3.65
C GLU A 131 -18.73 -7.04 -2.85
N PHE A 132 -18.89 -5.79 -3.27
CA PHE A 132 -19.82 -4.83 -2.67
C PHE A 132 -20.97 -4.56 -3.65
N CYS A 133 -22.19 -4.51 -3.14
CA CYS A 133 -23.41 -4.48 -3.95
C CYS A 133 -23.94 -3.07 -4.23
N CYS A 134 -24.65 -2.97 -5.38
CA CYS A 134 -25.43 -1.85 -5.93
C CYS A 134 -24.62 -0.82 -6.75
N GLY A 135 -24.95 -0.69 -8.04
CA GLY A 135 -24.34 0.26 -8.97
C GLY A 135 -23.25 -0.39 -9.83
N ASP A 136 -22.00 -0.01 -9.57
CA ASP A 136 -20.84 -0.37 -10.41
C ASP A 136 -19.85 -1.35 -9.77
N GLY A 137 -20.14 -1.85 -8.56
CA GLY A 137 -19.51 -3.05 -8.01
C GLY A 137 -18.03 -2.89 -7.67
N GLY A 138 -17.73 -2.31 -6.50
CA GLY A 138 -16.40 -2.41 -5.91
C GLY A 138 -16.04 -3.88 -5.64
N ARG A 139 -14.87 -4.32 -6.11
CA ARG A 139 -14.38 -5.69 -5.86
C ARG A 139 -12.94 -5.64 -5.40
N TYR A 140 -12.65 -6.26 -4.26
CA TYR A 140 -11.37 -6.12 -3.58
C TYR A 140 -10.81 -7.46 -3.15
N ARG A 141 -9.54 -7.72 -3.48
CA ARG A 141 -8.77 -8.83 -2.91
C ARG A 141 -8.04 -8.34 -1.68
N ILE A 142 -8.23 -9.02 -0.56
CA ILE A 142 -7.53 -8.72 0.69
C ILE A 142 -6.57 -9.87 0.95
N GLY A 143 -5.27 -9.54 0.99
CA GLY A 143 -4.22 -10.47 1.40
C GLY A 143 -4.22 -10.61 2.90
N ALA A 144 -4.46 -11.83 3.39
CA ALA A 144 -4.46 -12.14 4.82
C ALA A 144 -3.64 -13.39 5.08
N VAL A 145 -2.81 -13.32 6.13
CA VAL A 145 -1.95 -14.42 6.58
C VAL A 145 -2.11 -14.56 8.09
N ARG A 146 -2.07 -15.80 8.57
CA ARG A 146 -2.10 -16.14 9.99
C ARG A 146 -0.81 -16.86 10.40
#